data_AF-A0A3N5LQ65-F1
#
_entry.id   AF-A0A3N5LQ65-F1
#
_cell.length_a   1.000
_cell.length_b   1.000
_cell.length_c   1.000
_cell.angle_alpha   90.00
_cell.angle_beta   90.00
_cell.angle_gamma   90.00
#
_symmetry.space_group_name_H-M   'P 1'
#
loop_
_entity.id
_entity.type
_entity.pdbx_description
1 polymer ?
#
loop_
_entity_poly.entity_id
_entity_poly.type
_entity_poly.pdbx_seq_one_letter_code
_entity_poly.pdbx_strand_id
1 'polypeptide(L)'
;MTPGENLRCAARFEGPEWIPMIFHINPACWQRYPAAALQDLMAEHRLLFPRCDREPPARPVFSPVQKKDCPIVTRGDVSGPPRWTASPDV
;
A
#
# COMPACT_ATOMS: atom_id res chain seq x y z
N MET A 1 -9.86 -26.23 5.28
CA MET A 1 -8.73 -25.29 5.49
C MET A 1 -9.25 -23.91 5.92
N THR A 2 -8.57 -23.15 6.78
CA THR A 2 -8.94 -21.75 7.08
C THR A 2 -8.41 -20.78 6.01
N PRO A 3 -8.99 -19.57 5.83
CA PRO A 3 -8.48 -18.60 4.85
C PRO A 3 -7.01 -18.23 5.05
N GLY A 4 -6.56 -18.14 6.30
CA GLY A 4 -5.16 -17.85 6.62
C GLY A 4 -4.22 -19.00 6.31
N GLU A 5 -4.66 -20.25 6.48
CA GLU A 5 -3.90 -21.44 6.06
C GLU A 5 -3.83 -21.53 4.54
N ASN A 6 -4.96 -21.37 3.84
CA ASN A 6 -5.01 -21.41 2.38
C ASN A 6 -4.13 -20.32 1.74
N LEU A 7 -4.14 -19.10 2.31
CA LEU A 7 -3.25 -18.03 1.88
C LEU A 7 -1.76 -18.37 2.04
N ARG A 8 -1.39 -19.03 3.15
CA ARG A 8 0.00 -19.45 3.38
C ARG A 8 0.43 -20.54 2.40
N CYS A 9 -0.43 -21.52 2.14
CA CYS A 9 -0.15 -22.53 1.12
C CYS A 9 -0.02 -21.92 -0.28
N ALA A 10 -0.89 -20.95 -0.64
CA ALA A 10 -0.77 -20.22 -1.89
C ALA A 10 0.57 -19.45 -1.99
N ALA A 11 0.99 -18.76 -0.93
CA ALA A 11 2.25 -18.02 -0.89
C ALA A 11 3.50 -18.92 -0.98
N ARG A 12 3.36 -20.20 -0.60
CA ARG A 12 4.42 -21.22 -0.68
C ARG A 12 4.32 -22.08 -1.94
N PHE A 13 3.33 -21.84 -2.80
CA PHE A 13 3.07 -22.62 -4.02
C PHE A 13 2.76 -24.10 -3.75
N GLU A 14 2.11 -24.41 -2.62
CA GLU A 14 1.80 -25.78 -2.17
C GLU A 14 0.47 -26.34 -2.73
N GLY A 15 -0.14 -25.69 -3.72
CA GLY A 15 -1.43 -26.09 -4.28
C GLY A 15 -2.60 -25.76 -3.33
N PRO A 16 -2.98 -24.48 -3.20
CA PRO A 16 -4.09 -24.08 -2.33
C PRO A 16 -5.44 -24.64 -2.83
N GLU A 17 -6.40 -24.86 -1.91
CA GLU A 17 -7.75 -25.32 -2.23
C GLU A 17 -8.51 -24.34 -3.15
N TRP A 18 -8.17 -23.05 -3.07
CA TRP A 18 -8.66 -22.00 -3.99
C TRP A 18 -7.63 -20.88 -4.15
N ILE A 19 -7.77 -20.06 -5.20
CA ILE A 19 -6.95 -18.86 -5.39
C ILE A 19 -7.38 -17.77 -4.39
N PRO A 20 -6.56 -17.40 -3.41
CA PRO A 20 -6.91 -16.34 -2.48
C PRO A 20 -6.91 -14.98 -3.19
N MET A 21 -8.03 -14.25 -3.11
CA MET A 21 -8.18 -12.90 -3.66
C MET A 21 -8.52 -11.92 -2.54
N ILE A 22 -7.84 -10.77 -2.51
CA ILE A 22 -8.07 -9.68 -1.55
C ILE A 22 -8.10 -8.36 -2.30
N PHE A 23 -9.18 -7.60 -2.15
CA PHE A 23 -9.32 -6.26 -2.72
C PHE A 23 -9.12 -5.19 -1.65
N HIS A 24 -8.37 -4.14 -2.00
CA HIS A 24 -8.17 -2.97 -1.14
C HIS A 24 -8.06 -1.71 -1.99
N ILE A 25 -8.52 -0.58 -1.46
CA ILE A 25 -8.29 0.73 -2.07
C ILE A 25 -6.86 1.16 -1.75
N ASN A 26 -6.08 1.48 -2.79
CA ASN A 26 -4.70 1.93 -2.63
C ASN A 26 -4.66 3.26 -1.83
N PRO A 27 -3.72 3.44 -0.88
CA PRO A 27 -3.52 4.72 -0.17
C PRO A 27 -3.44 5.96 -1.07
N ALA A 28 -2.86 5.85 -2.27
CA ALA A 28 -2.80 6.94 -3.25
C ALA A 28 -4.20 7.34 -3.78
N CYS A 29 -5.13 6.39 -3.89
CA CYS A 29 -6.51 6.69 -4.29
C CYS A 29 -7.20 7.58 -3.25
N TRP A 30 -6.98 7.34 -1.96
CA TRP A 30 -7.50 8.18 -0.87
C TRP A 30 -6.96 9.61 -0.89
N GLN A 31 -5.79 9.85 -1.49
CA GLN A 31 -5.25 11.20 -1.68
C GLN A 31 -5.85 11.91 -2.90
N ARG A 32 -6.22 11.16 -3.94
CA ARG A 32 -6.64 11.71 -5.24
C ARG A 32 -8.14 11.91 -5.35
N TYR A 33 -8.94 11.02 -4.77
CA TYR A 33 -10.39 11.00 -4.92
C TYR A 33 -11.08 11.41 -3.62
N PRO A 34 -12.30 11.99 -3.70
CA PRO A 34 -13.11 12.26 -2.51
C PRO A 34 -13.36 10.97 -1.71
N ALA A 35 -13.19 11.03 -0.39
CA ALA A 35 -13.38 9.86 0.47
C ALA A 35 -14.80 9.26 0.35
N ALA A 36 -15.83 10.10 0.26
CA ALA A 36 -17.22 9.66 0.09
C ALA A 36 -17.41 8.81 -1.17
N ALA A 37 -16.85 9.25 -2.31
CA ALA A 37 -16.96 8.49 -3.56
C ALA A 37 -16.28 7.11 -3.49
N LEU A 38 -15.15 7.00 -2.77
CA LEU A 38 -14.49 5.72 -2.54
C LEU A 38 -15.28 4.82 -1.59
N GLN A 39 -15.96 5.40 -0.60
CA GLN A 39 -16.84 4.66 0.31
C GLN A 39 -18.09 4.15 -0.40
N ASP A 40 -18.71 4.97 -1.23
CA ASP A 40 -19.87 4.56 -2.05
C ASP A 40 -19.51 3.39 -2.96
N LEU A 41 -18.35 3.46 -3.63
CA LEU A 41 -17.80 2.35 -4.44
C LEU A 41 -17.65 1.06 -3.60
N MET A 42 -17.10 1.17 -2.39
CA MET A 42 -16.94 0.01 -1.51
C MET A 42 -18.29 -0.56 -1.05
N ALA A 43 -19.27 0.31 -0.79
CA ALA A 43 -20.62 -0.08 -0.37
C ALA A 43 -21.41 -0.76 -1.49
N GLU A 44 -21.25 -0.30 -2.74
CA GLU A 44 -21.85 -0.89 -3.94
C GLU A 44 -21.26 -2.28 -4.25
N HIS A 45 -19.96 -2.47 -4.02
CA HIS A 45 -19.25 -3.71 -4.34
C HIS A 45 -18.96 -4.60 -3.13
N ARG A 46 -19.99 -4.99 -2.37
CA ARG A 46 -19.84 -5.81 -1.15
C ARG A 46 -19.15 -7.17 -1.34
N LEU A 47 -19.22 -7.74 -2.55
CA LEU A 47 -18.50 -8.98 -2.88
C LEU A 47 -16.98 -8.77 -2.85
N LEU A 48 -16.51 -7.60 -3.30
CA LEU A 48 -15.10 -7.23 -3.35
C LEU A 48 -14.63 -6.68 -2.01
N PHE A 49 -15.48 -5.93 -1.31
CA PHE A 49 -15.17 -5.29 -0.03
C PHE A 49 -16.09 -5.78 1.10
N PRO A 50 -15.98 -7.05 1.51
CA PRO A 50 -16.75 -7.56 2.63
C PRO A 50 -16.27 -6.88 3.92
N ARG A 51 -17.14 -6.06 4.54
CA ARG A 51 -16.90 -5.19 5.72
C ARG A 51 -16.31 -3.80 5.37
N CYS A 52 -17.02 -3.05 4.53
CA CYS A 52 -16.69 -1.67 4.19
C CYS A 52 -17.01 -0.63 5.27
N ASP A 53 -17.44 -1.04 6.46
CA ASP A 53 -17.95 -0.17 7.54
C ASP A 53 -16.86 0.68 8.26
N ARG A 54 -15.66 0.76 7.67
CA ARG A 54 -14.52 1.44 8.29
C ARG A 54 -14.49 2.89 7.83
N GLU A 55 -14.40 3.80 8.80
CA GLU A 55 -14.14 5.21 8.50
C GLU A 55 -12.86 5.36 7.68
N PRO A 56 -12.84 6.30 6.72
CA PRO A 56 -11.71 6.45 5.83
C PRO A 56 -10.54 7.04 6.64
N PRO A 57 -9.28 6.70 6.31
CA PRO A 57 -8.14 7.30 6.98
C PRO A 57 -8.14 8.81 6.72
N ALA A 58 -8.08 9.63 7.78
CA ALA A 58 -8.04 11.09 7.68
C ALA A 58 -6.90 11.60 6.77
N ARG A 59 -5.80 10.86 6.68
CA ARG A 59 -4.74 11.05 5.69
C ARG A 59 -4.01 9.72 5.45
N PRO A 60 -3.78 9.30 4.19
CA PRO A 60 -3.02 8.08 3.92
C PRO A 60 -1.57 8.24 4.39
N VAL A 61 -1.06 7.23 5.09
CA VAL A 61 0.35 7.15 5.50
C VAL A 61 1.13 6.45 4.40
N PHE A 62 2.15 7.14 3.87
CA PHE A 62 3.04 6.60 2.84
C PHE A 62 4.40 6.27 3.43
N SER A 63 4.93 5.10 3.10
CA SER A 63 6.33 4.77 3.35
C SER A 63 7.25 5.64 2.46
N PRO A 64 8.54 5.77 2.79
CA PRO A 64 9.47 6.56 1.98
C PRO A 64 9.51 6.15 0.50
N VAL A 65 9.43 4.84 0.22
CA VAL A 65 9.43 4.30 -1.15
C VAL A 65 8.15 4.64 -1.95
N GLN A 66 7.09 5.07 -1.27
CA GLN A 66 5.82 5.46 -1.90
C GLN A 66 5.73 6.97 -2.16
N LYS A 67 6.69 7.76 -1.67
CA LYS A 67 6.69 9.22 -1.82
C LYS A 67 7.53 9.61 -3.03
N LYS A 68 6.94 10.41 -3.92
CA LYS A 68 7.66 11.01 -5.04
C LYS A 68 8.70 12.00 -4.51
N ASP A 69 9.89 11.98 -5.11
CA ASP A 69 10.99 12.93 -4.86
C ASP A 69 11.46 12.97 -3.38
N CYS A 70 11.15 11.93 -2.60
CA CYS A 70 11.63 11.77 -1.24
C CYS A 70 12.77 10.73 -1.20
N PRO A 71 13.95 11.08 -0.70
CA PRO A 71 15.01 10.11 -0.52
C PRO A 71 14.57 9.01 0.46
N ILE A 72 14.96 7.77 0.17
CA ILE A 72 14.77 6.65 1.08
C ILE A 72 15.86 6.77 2.16
N VAL A 73 15.49 7.28 3.33
CA VAL A 73 16.42 7.38 4.46
C VAL A 73 16.30 6.12 5.31
N THR A 74 17.37 5.33 5.42
CA THR A 74 17.45 4.23 6.38
C THR A 74 18.01 4.75 7.70
N ARG A 75 17.71 4.06 8.82
CA ARG A 75 18.09 4.50 10.19
C ARG A 75 19.61 4.61 10.43
N GLY A 76 20.46 4.33 9.44
CA GLY A 76 21.92 4.50 9.47
C GLY A 76 22.46 5.65 8.61
N ASP A 77 21.63 6.33 7.82
CA ASP A 77 22.08 7.39 6.89
C ASP A 77 22.20 8.78 7.56
N VAL A 78 22.18 8.84 8.89
CA VAL A 78 22.40 10.10 9.64
C VAL A 78 23.86 10.21 10.04
N SER A 79 24.77 10.31 9.07
CA SER A 79 26.08 10.95 9.27
C SER A 79 26.83 11.14 7.95
N GLY A 80 26.58 12.28 7.28
CA GLY A 80 27.47 12.77 6.24
C GLY A 80 26.71 13.50 5.11
N PRO A 81 27.28 14.57 4.53
CA PRO A 81 26.67 15.24 3.40
C PRO A 81 26.59 14.28 2.19
N PRO A 82 25.55 14.40 1.34
CA PRO A 82 25.39 13.55 0.17
C PRO A 82 26.58 13.71 -0.79
N ARG A 83 27.17 12.59 -1.21
CA ARG A 83 28.38 12.52 -2.05
C ARG A 83 28.18 12.93 -3.52
N TRP A 84 27.07 13.60 -3.85
CA TRP A 84 26.68 13.95 -5.22
C TRP A 84 26.89 15.43 -5.59
N THR A 85 27.48 16.25 -4.73
CA THR A 85 28.08 17.53 -5.17
C THR A 85 29.46 17.26 -5.78
N ALA A 86 29.47 16.55 -6.89
CA ALA A 86 30.53 16.74 -7.88
C ALA A 86 29.97 17.77 -8.86
N SER A 87 30.27 19.05 -8.62
CA SER A 87 30.21 20.05 -9.68
C SER A 87 31.13 19.56 -10.80
N PRO A 88 30.63 19.37 -12.03
CA PRO A 88 31.54 19.30 -13.16
C PRO A 88 32.02 20.73 -13.42
N ASP A 89 33.34 20.87 -13.53
CA ASP A 89 34.01 22.02 -14.11
C ASP A 89 33.30 22.46 -15.41
N VAL A 90 32.85 23.73 -15.45
CA VAL A 90 32.92 24.71 -16.56
C VAL A 90 32.41 26.06 -16.05
#